data_AF-A0A7V3W1W4-F1
#
_entry.id   AF-A0A7V3W1W4-F1
#
_cell.length_a   1.000
_cell.length_b   1.000
_cell.length_c   1.000
_cell.angle_alpha   90.00
_cell.angle_beta   90.00
_cell.angle_gamma   90.00
#
_symmetry.space_group_name_H-M   'P 1'
#
loop_
_entity.id
_entity.type
_entity.pdbx_description
1 polymer ?
#
loop_
_entity_poly.entity_id
_entity_poly.type
_entity_poly.pdbx_seq_one_letter_code
_entity_poly.pdbx_strand_id
1 'polypeptide(L)'
;MAKAYFTTNEVAKICSVTRQTVINWIKWGRLKALSTPGGHRRVMREDLVSFMERNGLDLLLLERFEERSKGQVPHCWEYFSTGFTRRGSAHDCDQCLVMHSKALRCYLLRYRTIQDSDTCKTSCETCPYLRKYGRKLGFIPW
;
A
#
# COMPACT_ATOMS: atom_id res chain seq x y z
N MET A 1 -2.80 -11.12 -13.71
CA MET A 1 -1.35 -11.30 -13.56
C MET A 1 -1.03 -11.36 -12.07
N ALA A 2 -0.26 -12.37 -11.65
CA ALA A 2 0.18 -12.52 -10.26
C ALA A 2 1.14 -11.39 -9.86
N LYS A 3 1.25 -11.10 -8.56
CA LYS A 3 2.08 -9.99 -8.10
C LYS A 3 3.56 -10.38 -8.19
N ALA A 4 4.38 -9.55 -8.84
CA ALA A 4 5.80 -9.88 -9.05
C ALA A 4 6.64 -9.88 -7.75
N TYR A 5 6.33 -8.98 -6.81
CA TYR A 5 7.10 -8.83 -5.57
C TYR A 5 6.22 -8.44 -4.38
N PHE A 6 6.73 -8.70 -3.18
CA PHE A 6 6.11 -8.36 -1.90
C PHE A 6 7.02 -7.45 -1.07
N THR A 7 6.41 -6.52 -0.35
CA THR A 7 7.11 -5.72 0.67
C THR A 7 7.23 -6.50 1.97
N THR A 8 8.13 -6.10 2.87
CA THR A 8 8.29 -6.76 4.19
C THR A 8 7.01 -6.77 5.02
N ASN A 9 6.16 -5.74 4.89
CA ASN A 9 4.85 -5.68 5.54
C ASN A 9 3.87 -6.71 4.97
N GLU A 10 3.93 -6.97 3.67
CA GLU A 10 3.05 -7.93 3.02
C GLU A 10 3.47 -9.36 3.33
N VAL A 11 4.77 -9.65 3.29
CA VAL A 11 5.31 -10.94 3.74
C VAL A 11 4.93 -11.19 5.20
N ALA A 12 5.03 -10.17 6.07
CA ALA A 12 4.62 -10.27 7.46
C ALA A 12 3.14 -10.64 7.61
N LYS A 13 2.25 -10.00 6.82
CA LYS A 13 0.81 -10.33 6.78
C LYS A 13 0.53 -11.72 6.23
N ILE A 14 1.25 -12.16 5.20
CA ILE A 14 1.09 -13.49 4.58
C ILE A 14 1.50 -14.58 5.56
N CYS A 15 2.67 -14.44 6.19
CA CYS A 15 3.23 -15.43 7.10
C CYS A 15 2.74 -15.26 8.55
N SER A 16 1.85 -14.32 8.83
CA SER A 16 1.34 -14.01 10.19
C SER A 16 2.44 -13.75 11.23
N VAL A 17 3.48 -13.02 10.83
CA VAL A 17 4.60 -12.62 11.71
C VAL A 17 4.73 -11.11 11.76
N THR A 18 5.60 -10.60 12.65
CA THR A 18 5.90 -9.18 12.68
C THR A 18 6.78 -8.77 11.49
N ARG A 19 6.70 -7.50 11.08
CA ARG A 19 7.62 -6.92 10.08
C ARG A 19 9.08 -7.08 10.49
N GLN A 20 9.38 -6.96 11.78
CA GLN A 20 10.75 -7.11 12.30
C GLN A 20 11.27 -8.54 12.11
N THR A 21 10.40 -9.54 12.29
CA THR A 21 10.72 -10.95 12.01
C THR A 21 11.15 -11.13 10.56
N VAL A 22 10.40 -10.57 9.60
CA VAL A 22 10.75 -10.63 8.17
C VAL A 22 12.08 -9.91 7.88
N ILE A 23 12.32 -8.74 8.50
CA ILE A 23 13.59 -8.03 8.38
C ILE A 23 14.76 -8.90 8.88
N ASN A 24 14.57 -9.59 10.01
CA ASN A 24 15.58 -10.49 10.55
C ASN A 24 15.83 -11.68 9.62
N TRP A 25 14.80 -12.30 9.04
CA TRP A 25 14.96 -13.34 8.03
C TRP A 25 15.79 -12.89 6.84
N ILE A 26 15.57 -11.66 6.37
CA ILE A 26 16.36 -11.10 5.25
C ILE A 26 17.79 -10.79 5.69
N LYS A 27 17.99 -10.16 6.86
CA LYS A 27 19.32 -9.86 7.40
C LYS A 27 20.16 -11.11 7.63
N TRP A 28 19.54 -12.20 8.07
CA TRP A 28 20.20 -13.49 8.31
C TRP A 28 20.30 -14.36 7.05
N GLY A 29 19.92 -13.85 5.87
CA GLY A 29 20.01 -14.59 4.60
C GLY A 29 19.01 -15.73 4.45
N ARG A 30 18.03 -15.87 5.35
CA ARG A 30 17.00 -16.92 5.31
C ARG A 30 15.96 -16.63 4.21
N LEU A 31 15.65 -15.36 3.98
CA LEU A 31 14.75 -14.89 2.94
C LEU A 31 15.47 -13.93 1.99
N LYS A 32 15.52 -14.26 0.70
CA LYS A 32 16.14 -13.41 -0.32
C LYS A 32 15.26 -12.20 -0.63
N ALA A 33 15.89 -11.04 -0.82
CA ALA A 33 15.22 -9.80 -1.16
C ALA A 33 16.14 -8.84 -1.91
N LEU A 34 15.59 -8.09 -2.88
CA LEU A 34 16.25 -6.94 -3.46
C LEU A 34 16.10 -5.73 -2.54
N SER A 35 17.18 -4.96 -2.38
CA SER A 35 17.13 -3.67 -1.69
C SER A 35 17.10 -2.55 -2.72
N THR A 36 16.17 -1.60 -2.57
CA THR A 36 16.17 -0.37 -3.36
C THR A 36 17.21 0.60 -2.80
N PRO A 37 17.67 1.61 -3.58
CA PRO A 37 18.61 2.63 -3.09
C PRO A 37 18.13 3.35 -1.81
N GLY A 38 16.80 3.43 -1.60
CA GLY A 38 16.20 3.99 -0.38
C GLY A 38 16.10 3.03 0.81
N GLY A 39 16.74 1.85 0.76
CA GLY A 39 16.75 0.87 1.86
C GLY A 39 15.47 0.04 2.00
N HIS A 40 14.51 0.17 1.09
CA HIS A 40 13.31 -0.67 1.09
C HIS A 40 13.62 -2.05 0.49
N ARG A 41 13.05 -3.10 1.08
CA ARG A 41 13.25 -4.48 0.63
C ARG A 41 12.07 -4.97 -0.22
N ARG A 42 12.37 -5.78 -1.24
CA ARG A 42 11.40 -6.40 -2.16
C ARG A 42 11.73 -7.89 -2.27
N VAL A 43 10.78 -8.72 -1.84
CA VAL A 43 10.90 -10.19 -1.93
C VAL A 43 10.20 -10.60 -3.21
N MET A 44 10.91 -11.24 -4.14
CA MET A 44 10.27 -11.76 -5.37
C MET A 44 9.28 -12.86 -5.01
N ARG A 45 8.22 -13.02 -5.79
CA ARG A 45 7.21 -14.07 -5.56
C ARG A 45 7.85 -15.45 -5.48
N GLU A 46 8.76 -15.77 -6.39
CA GLU A 46 9.52 -17.04 -6.43
C GLU A 46 10.37 -17.27 -5.18
N ASP A 47 11.05 -16.24 -4.68
CA ASP A 47 11.86 -16.30 -3.46
C ASP A 47 10.97 -16.54 -2.23
N LEU A 48 9.78 -15.93 -2.19
CA LEU A 48 8.80 -16.13 -1.12
C LEU A 48 8.20 -17.54 -1.15
N VAL A 49 7.81 -18.04 -2.33
CA VAL A 49 7.29 -19.41 -2.50
C VAL A 49 8.34 -20.41 -2.03
N SER A 50 9.57 -20.29 -2.53
CA SER A 50 10.69 -21.16 -2.13
C SER A 50 11.00 -21.08 -0.64
N PHE A 51 10.81 -19.91 -0.01
CA PHE A 51 10.95 -19.76 1.44
C PHE A 51 9.80 -20.45 2.19
N MET A 52 8.56 -20.28 1.74
CA MET A 52 7.39 -20.86 2.38
C MET A 52 7.44 -22.39 2.33
N GLU A 53 7.74 -22.96 1.17
CA GLU A 53 7.87 -24.41 1.00
C GLU A 53 8.97 -25.00 1.90
N ARG A 54 10.16 -24.39 1.91
CA ARG A 54 11.28 -24.84 2.77
C ARG A 54 10.99 -24.77 4.26
N ASN A 55 10.04 -23.94 4.70
CA ASN A 55 9.66 -23.78 6.10
C ASN A 55 8.30 -24.41 6.42
N GLY A 56 7.70 -25.18 5.50
CA GLY A 56 6.41 -25.85 5.70
C GLY A 56 5.23 -24.88 5.86
N LEU A 57 5.30 -23.68 5.28
CA LEU A 57 4.22 -22.70 5.29
C LEU A 57 3.26 -22.95 4.12
N ASP A 58 1.96 -22.88 4.41
CA ASP A 58 0.88 -23.12 3.45
C ASP A 58 0.82 -22.03 2.37
N LEU A 59 1.03 -22.41 1.10
CA LEU A 59 0.96 -21.52 -0.06
C LEU A 59 -0.45 -20.95 -0.28
N LEU A 60 -1.52 -21.57 0.25
CA LEU A 60 -2.87 -21.00 0.23
C LEU A 60 -2.94 -19.66 0.97
N LEU A 61 -2.03 -19.36 1.90
CA LEU A 61 -1.95 -18.05 2.54
C LEU A 61 -1.51 -16.97 1.54
N LEU A 62 -0.54 -17.29 0.69
CA LEU A 62 -0.06 -16.42 -0.37
C LEU A 62 -1.17 -16.19 -1.40
N GLU A 63 -1.79 -17.26 -1.88
CA GLU A 63 -2.87 -17.18 -2.89
C GLU A 63 -4.07 -16.38 -2.38
N ARG A 64 -4.52 -16.64 -1.14
CA ARG A 64 -5.60 -15.85 -0.51
C ARG A 64 -5.20 -14.38 -0.32
N PHE A 65 -3.93 -14.08 -0.07
CA PHE A 65 -3.47 -12.70 0.01
C PHE A 65 -3.49 -12.02 -1.35
N GLU A 66 -3.02 -12.70 -2.40
CA GLU A 66 -3.03 -12.19 -3.77
C GLU A 66 -4.47 -11.92 -4.25
N GLU A 67 -5.41 -12.84 -4.02
CA GLU A 67 -6.80 -12.65 -4.44
C GLU A 67 -7.48 -11.51 -3.66
N ARG A 68 -7.28 -11.41 -2.33
CA ARG A 68 -7.80 -10.28 -1.54
C ARG A 68 -7.21 -8.93 -1.98
N SER A 69 -5.96 -8.92 -2.40
CA SER A 69 -5.27 -7.69 -2.82
C SER A 69 -5.62 -7.28 -4.25
N LYS A 70 -6.18 -8.19 -5.04
CA LYS A 70 -6.46 -7.99 -6.46
C LYS A 70 -7.54 -6.92 -6.63
N GLY A 71 -7.19 -5.86 -7.35
CA GLY A 71 -8.10 -4.76 -7.62
C GLY A 71 -8.31 -3.78 -6.45
N GLN A 72 -7.79 -4.08 -5.25
CA GLN A 72 -7.92 -3.18 -4.10
C GLN A 72 -7.28 -1.82 -4.39
N VAL A 73 -8.05 -0.77 -4.16
CA VAL A 73 -7.57 0.60 -4.23
C VAL A 73 -7.23 1.02 -2.79
N PRO A 74 -5.99 1.47 -2.49
CA PRO A 74 -5.68 2.01 -1.18
C PRO A 74 -6.47 3.31 -0.98
N HIS A 75 -6.69 3.72 0.25
CA HIS A 75 -7.16 5.08 0.53
C HIS A 75 -6.09 6.11 0.17
N CYS A 76 -6.47 7.39 0.06
CA CYS A 76 -5.52 8.42 -0.32
C CYS A 76 -4.36 8.54 0.70
N TRP A 77 -4.64 8.49 2.01
CA TRP A 77 -3.61 8.57 3.04
C TRP A 77 -2.69 7.34 3.03
N GLU A 78 -3.19 6.15 2.73
CA GLU A 78 -2.37 4.94 2.57
C GLU A 78 -1.46 5.05 1.35
N TYR A 79 -1.99 5.59 0.25
CA TYR A 79 -1.20 5.84 -0.94
C TYR A 79 -0.06 6.82 -0.67
N PHE A 80 -0.34 7.95 -0.02
CA PHE A 80 0.65 8.98 0.29
C PHE A 80 1.59 8.62 1.45
N SER A 81 1.19 7.72 2.36
CA SER A 81 2.08 7.20 3.40
C SER A 81 3.06 6.15 2.88
N THR A 82 2.76 5.51 1.74
CA THR A 82 3.73 4.62 1.10
C THR A 82 4.88 5.42 0.49
N GLY A 83 6.13 5.12 0.88
CA GLY A 83 7.36 5.83 0.48
C GLY A 83 7.70 5.88 -1.02
N PHE A 84 6.77 5.51 -1.90
CA PHE A 84 6.86 5.74 -3.34
C PHE A 84 6.51 7.17 -3.73
N THR A 85 5.68 7.86 -2.95
CA THR A 85 5.48 9.30 -3.09
C THR A 85 6.28 9.98 -1.99
N ARG A 86 7.38 10.68 -2.33
CA ARG A 86 8.05 11.63 -1.39
C ARG A 86 7.15 12.82 -1.00
N ARG A 87 5.86 12.73 -1.28
CA ARG A 87 4.85 13.76 -1.08
C ARG A 87 3.86 13.16 -0.08
N GLY A 88 3.95 13.61 1.16
CA GLY A 88 2.86 13.39 2.11
C GLY A 88 1.58 14.02 1.57
N SER A 89 0.44 13.67 2.16
CA SER A 89 -0.80 14.40 1.93
C SER A 89 -0.56 15.90 2.18
N ALA A 90 -1.12 16.79 1.37
CA ALA A 90 -0.90 18.24 1.48
C ALA A 90 -1.68 18.90 2.64
N HIS A 91 -1.98 18.13 3.70
CA HIS A 91 -2.78 18.51 4.87
C HIS A 91 -2.52 17.50 6.00
N ASP A 92 -2.99 17.83 7.20
CA ASP A 92 -2.99 16.91 8.32
C ASP A 92 -4.08 15.85 8.14
N CYS A 93 -3.66 14.58 7.98
CA CYS A 93 -4.59 13.47 7.86
C CYS A 93 -5.33 13.18 9.16
N ASP A 94 -4.78 13.54 10.33
CA ASP A 94 -5.38 13.23 11.63
C ASP A 94 -6.61 14.13 11.91
N GLN A 95 -6.75 15.25 11.21
CA GLN A 95 -7.94 16.11 11.26
C GLN A 95 -8.82 15.99 10.00
N CYS A 96 -8.48 15.08 9.07
CA CYS A 96 -9.14 14.99 7.78
C CYS A 96 -10.42 14.14 7.83
N LEU A 97 -11.58 14.72 7.50
CA LEU A 97 -12.86 13.99 7.44
C LEU A 97 -12.80 12.74 6.55
N VAL A 98 -12.05 12.78 5.44
CA VAL A 98 -11.87 11.62 4.53
C VAL A 98 -11.20 10.45 5.26
N MET A 99 -10.24 10.72 6.12
CA MET A 99 -9.50 9.71 6.90
C MET A 99 -10.41 9.13 7.99
N HIS A 100 -11.07 9.99 8.76
CA HIS A 100 -12.01 9.60 9.82
C HIS A 100 -13.20 8.80 9.29
N SER A 101 -13.77 9.22 8.15
CA SER A 101 -14.90 8.54 7.51
C SER A 101 -14.49 7.31 6.70
N LYS A 102 -13.18 7.05 6.60
CA LYS A 102 -12.59 6.02 5.74
C LYS A 102 -13.09 6.06 4.30
N ALA A 103 -13.25 7.26 3.74
CA ALA A 103 -13.80 7.42 2.41
C ALA A 103 -12.76 7.11 1.34
N LEU A 104 -13.01 6.06 0.56
CA LEU A 104 -12.17 5.69 -0.57
C LEU A 104 -12.24 6.74 -1.70
N ARG A 105 -13.43 7.31 -1.93
CA ARG A 105 -13.67 8.38 -2.91
C ARG A 105 -13.48 9.76 -2.27
N CYS A 106 -12.23 10.10 -1.94
CA CYS A 106 -11.88 11.34 -1.25
C CYS A 106 -12.43 12.61 -1.95
N TYR A 107 -12.53 12.60 -3.28
CA TYR A 107 -13.03 13.73 -4.07
C TYR A 107 -14.52 14.05 -3.84
N LEU A 108 -15.34 13.10 -3.37
CA LEU A 108 -16.75 13.34 -3.07
C LEU A 108 -16.95 14.12 -1.76
N LEU A 109 -16.02 13.97 -0.82
CA LEU A 109 -16.10 14.61 0.50
C LEU A 109 -15.28 15.89 0.59
N ARG A 110 -14.34 16.12 -0.33
CA ARG A 110 -13.48 17.31 -0.36
C ARG A 110 -14.26 18.63 -0.28
N TYR A 111 -15.41 18.72 -0.94
CA TYR A 111 -16.23 19.95 -0.99
C TYR A 111 -17.34 19.98 0.07
N ARG A 112 -17.35 19.02 1.00
CA ARG A 112 -18.35 18.91 2.07
C ARG A 112 -17.78 19.27 3.45
N THR A 113 -16.50 19.58 3.52
CA THR A 113 -15.79 20.01 4.73
C THR A 113 -15.99 21.52 4.95
N ILE A 114 -16.17 21.90 6.21
CA ILE A 114 -16.59 23.26 6.61
C ILE A 114 -15.40 24.23 6.69
N GLN A 115 -14.15 23.73 6.73
CA GLN A 115 -12.93 24.54 6.85
C GLN A 115 -11.83 24.10 5.87
N ASP A 116 -11.08 25.07 5.33
CA ASP A 116 -10.02 24.86 4.34
C ASP A 116 -8.80 24.10 4.89
N SER A 117 -8.55 24.16 6.21
CA SER A 117 -7.42 23.50 6.88
C SER A 117 -7.45 21.98 6.81
N ASP A 118 -8.65 21.40 6.73
CA ASP A 118 -8.87 19.95 6.90
C ASP A 118 -8.99 19.21 5.56
N THR A 119 -8.76 19.92 4.46
CA THR A 119 -8.89 19.40 3.10
C THR A 119 -7.55 19.19 2.42
N CYS A 120 -7.52 18.21 1.51
CA CYS A 120 -6.38 18.02 0.65
C CYS A 120 -6.18 19.23 -0.26
N LYS A 121 -5.06 19.95 -0.09
CA LYS A 121 -4.72 21.14 -0.88
C LYS A 121 -4.33 20.84 -2.34
N THR A 122 -4.02 19.59 -2.68
CA THR A 122 -3.67 19.19 -4.06
C THR A 122 -4.92 19.14 -4.93
N SER A 123 -4.97 19.84 -6.08
CA SER A 123 -6.08 19.72 -7.04
C SER A 123 -6.35 18.26 -7.45
N CYS A 124 -7.62 17.88 -7.60
CA CYS A 124 -8.00 16.54 -8.02
C CYS A 124 -7.47 16.18 -9.42
N GLU A 125 -7.35 17.17 -10.30
CA GLU A 125 -6.82 17.02 -11.67
C GLU A 125 -5.33 16.65 -11.68
N THR A 126 -4.56 17.19 -10.74
CA THR A 126 -3.11 16.96 -10.64
C THR A 126 -2.73 15.96 -9.54
N CYS A 127 -3.72 15.38 -8.87
CA CYS A 127 -3.53 14.47 -7.73
C CYS A 127 -2.93 13.13 -8.17
N PRO A 128 -1.74 12.73 -7.68
CA PRO A 128 -1.11 11.46 -8.06
C PRO A 128 -1.96 10.23 -7.72
N TYR A 129 -2.72 10.29 -6.62
CA TYR A 129 -3.65 9.24 -6.20
C TYR A 129 -4.79 9.06 -7.22
N LEU A 130 -5.46 10.14 -7.61
CA LEU A 130 -6.55 10.09 -8.59
C LEU A 130 -6.05 9.84 -10.01
N ARG A 131 -4.84 10.30 -10.37
CA ARG A 131 -4.20 9.92 -11.62
C ARG A 131 -3.99 8.41 -11.73
N LYS A 132 -3.63 7.75 -10.63
CA LYS A 132 -3.38 6.30 -10.60
C LYS A 132 -4.66 5.47 -10.47
N TYR A 133 -5.59 5.89 -9.61
CA TYR A 133 -6.75 5.08 -9.23
C TYR A 133 -8.10 5.69 -9.62
N GLY A 134 -8.14 6.91 -10.14
CA GLY A 134 -9.36 7.66 -10.43
C GLY A 134 -10.35 6.87 -11.30
N ARG A 135 -9.87 6.23 -12.37
CA ARG A 135 -10.71 5.37 -13.22
C ARG A 135 -11.39 4.24 -12.43
N LYS A 136 -10.69 3.60 -11.51
CA LYS A 136 -11.26 2.54 -10.64
C LYS A 136 -12.22 3.10 -9.61
N LEU A 137 -12.00 4.35 -9.19
CA LEU A 137 -12.83 5.04 -8.21
C LEU A 137 -14.07 5.68 -8.83
N GLY A 138 -14.20 5.72 -10.16
CA GLY A 138 -15.27 6.43 -10.86
C GLY A 138 -15.05 7.95 -10.92
N PHE A 139 -13.81 8.42 -10.79
CA PHE A 139 -13.44 9.81 -11.02
C PHE A 139 -13.27 10.05 -12.53
N ILE A 140 -14.06 10.98 -13.06
CA ILE A 140 -14.02 11.43 -14.45
C ILE A 140 -13.49 12.87 -14.42
N PRO A 141 -12.29 13.14 -14.95
CA PRO A 141 -11.83 14.52 -15.17
C PRO A 141 -12.77 15.18 -16.19
N TRP A 142 -13.21 16.40 -15.91
CA TRP A 142 -14.00 17.22 -16.84
C TRP A 142 -13.15 17.63 -18.04
#